data_AF-A0A524INE5-F1
#
_entry.id   AF-A0A524INE5-F1
#
_cell.length_a   1.000
_cell.length_b   1.000
_cell.length_c   1.000
_cell.angle_alpha   90.00
_cell.angle_beta   90.00
_cell.angle_gamma   90.00
#
_symmetry.space_group_name_H-M   'P 1'
#
loop_
_entity.id
_entity.type
_entity.pdbx_description
1 polymer ?
#
loop_
_entity_poly.entity_id
_entity_poly.type
_entity_poly.pdbx_seq_one_letter_code
_entity_poly.pdbx_strand_id
1 'polypeptide(L)'
;MKMKAVFLAVFSLAAAGLLCAADVYVKAGSSGKGTIDNPYGELWKAVERAERGDVIHVAAGTYYGKGGAGHFKIGIPNLTLAGGYSADFSSRDPFKNFTILERSRDFRGDWTGLPEGIIAGEEGADHGGLTVDGFVLNCTARNTYDAGGQKVVLRAPSYPGKAVQGSSKNFKIRNCIILSPIGEGIYWSWQGGENEVSNNFILNTFYSAIETRSAQPESVITIRNNTIAFVWFYPSKGGGMGIFVGRQGQTIIDSNVLAFLQTEGGEAGYAVSNTFGNEDTIMRNNVFFSTPGGYYKYMDYNKANLIVWKPGELDDLNDEDYCEDYMLLESGGNQEADPGLKPDKDYALLFANYVESTPGKLNMDAMNQWRQAMGLPLQGQSGTPRPILAPPYPMDKIVPNLVSSIPGVGVQVKGPFAVYSSEGPAANLSYRQVEFASLKKGAAKYTDGDAVEFKAGMGDNKTTYEIESVAPRSDYQCVQLLIPGSSGPSTRDIIYGYLLKGSPAHKDWEKLYAKKEKTYKDGITIKGQVYNFKNQSYPYPYGIVVTEVSGK
;
A
#
# COMPACT_ATOMS: atom_id res chain seq x y z
N MET A 1 10.95 -33.30 -24.65
CA MET A 1 11.39 -31.93 -24.99
C MET A 1 10.31 -30.98 -24.47
N LYS A 2 10.53 -30.34 -23.31
CA LYS A 2 9.50 -29.53 -22.63
C LYS A 2 9.64 -28.07 -23.07
N MET A 3 8.62 -27.57 -23.77
CA MET A 3 8.54 -26.20 -24.24
C MET A 3 8.20 -25.29 -23.04
N LYS A 4 9.13 -24.44 -22.65
CA LYS A 4 8.89 -23.38 -21.65
C LYS A 4 8.11 -22.27 -22.35
N ALA A 5 6.84 -22.10 -21.99
CA ALA A 5 6.07 -20.93 -22.37
C ALA A 5 6.57 -19.73 -21.56
N VAL A 6 7.28 -18.83 -22.22
CA VAL A 6 7.57 -17.49 -21.70
C VAL A 6 6.33 -16.65 -21.99
N PHE A 7 5.57 -16.31 -20.95
CA PHE A 7 4.49 -15.34 -21.05
C PHE A 7 5.11 -13.95 -21.18
N LEU A 8 5.21 -13.47 -22.42
CA LEU A 8 5.45 -12.06 -22.70
C LEU A 8 4.07 -11.37 -22.65
N ALA A 9 3.78 -10.67 -21.55
CA ALA A 9 2.62 -9.81 -21.48
C ALA A 9 2.86 -8.58 -22.38
N VAL A 10 2.41 -8.67 -23.63
CA VAL A 10 2.35 -7.52 -24.53
C VAL A 10 1.07 -6.76 -24.21
N PHE A 11 1.19 -5.66 -23.48
CA PHE A 11 0.11 -4.69 -23.37
C PHE A 11 -0.11 -4.02 -24.74
N SER A 12 -1.34 -4.14 -25.24
CA SER A 12 -1.79 -3.53 -26.49
C SER A 12 -1.75 -2.01 -26.40
N LEU A 13 -1.00 -1.38 -27.32
CA LEU A 13 -1.01 0.05 -27.61
C LEU A 13 -2.42 0.56 -27.94
N ALA A 14 -2.83 1.67 -27.32
CA ALA A 14 -3.30 2.90 -28.01
C ALA A 14 -3.85 3.96 -27.03
N ALA A 15 -2.95 4.57 -26.26
CA ALA A 15 -2.98 6.00 -25.97
C ALA A 15 -1.52 6.40 -25.77
N ALA A 16 -0.98 7.24 -26.64
CA ALA A 16 0.37 7.78 -26.47
C ALA A 16 0.37 8.73 -25.26
N GLY A 17 0.43 8.17 -24.05
CA GLY A 17 0.58 8.91 -22.83
C GLY A 17 1.99 9.49 -22.78
N LEU A 18 2.09 10.81 -22.76
CA LEU A 18 3.34 11.54 -22.51
C LEU A 18 3.74 11.40 -21.04
N LEU A 19 4.24 10.23 -20.67
CA LEU A 19 4.83 9.99 -19.35
C LEU A 19 6.32 10.30 -19.40
N CYS A 20 6.81 11.13 -18.48
CA CYS A 20 8.23 11.17 -18.14
C CYS A 20 8.50 10.18 -17.00
N ALA A 21 8.11 8.93 -17.18
CA ALA A 21 8.44 7.89 -16.23
C ALA A 21 9.93 7.51 -16.40
N ALA A 22 10.67 7.44 -15.31
CA ALA A 22 12.09 7.13 -15.32
C ALA A 22 12.41 5.90 -14.48
N ASP A 23 13.42 5.16 -14.92
CA ASP A 23 14.10 4.16 -14.10
C ASP A 23 15.12 4.87 -13.21
N VAL A 24 14.87 4.83 -11.90
CA VAL A 24 15.68 5.49 -10.88
C VAL A 24 16.39 4.44 -10.04
N TYR A 25 17.69 4.60 -9.83
CA TYR A 25 18.52 3.60 -9.16
C TYR A 25 19.00 4.08 -7.79
N VAL A 26 18.89 3.21 -6.79
CA VAL A 26 19.26 3.48 -5.40
C VAL A 26 20.19 2.38 -4.88
N LYS A 27 21.31 2.79 -4.30
CA LYS A 27 22.30 1.91 -3.69
C LYS A 27 22.90 2.55 -2.45
N ALA A 28 22.70 1.94 -1.29
CA ALA A 28 23.25 2.38 -0.01
C ALA A 28 24.74 2.72 -0.12
N GLY A 29 25.15 3.84 0.49
CA GLY A 29 26.53 4.34 0.45
C GLY A 29 26.91 5.14 -0.81
N SER A 30 26.03 5.25 -1.80
CA SER A 30 26.26 6.09 -2.99
C SER A 30 25.93 7.57 -2.73
N SER A 31 26.34 8.46 -3.63
CA SER A 31 26.05 9.90 -3.52
C SER A 31 25.55 10.51 -4.83
N GLY A 32 25.01 9.67 -5.72
CA GLY A 32 24.71 10.02 -7.08
C GLY A 32 23.39 10.74 -7.32
N LYS A 33 22.97 10.70 -8.59
CA LYS A 33 21.79 11.41 -9.11
C LYS A 33 20.65 10.48 -9.51
N GLY A 34 20.76 9.18 -9.23
CA GLY A 34 19.70 8.21 -9.49
C GLY A 34 19.78 7.51 -10.84
N THR A 35 20.88 7.62 -11.57
CA THR A 35 21.14 6.80 -12.77
C THR A 35 21.78 5.47 -12.36
N ILE A 36 21.76 4.45 -13.23
CA ILE A 36 22.37 3.16 -12.93
C ILE A 36 23.87 3.27 -12.60
N ASP A 37 24.61 4.12 -13.33
CA ASP A 37 26.05 4.36 -13.11
C ASP A 37 26.33 5.28 -11.91
N ASN A 38 25.35 6.06 -11.48
CA ASN A 38 25.49 7.03 -10.39
C ASN A 38 24.21 7.07 -9.53
N PRO A 39 23.93 5.98 -8.79
CA PRO A 39 22.67 5.81 -8.07
C PRO A 39 22.57 6.73 -6.86
N TYR A 40 21.35 7.01 -6.41
CA TYR A 40 21.13 7.68 -5.13
C TYR A 40 21.63 6.80 -3.98
N GLY A 41 22.18 7.44 -2.94
CA GLY A 41 22.56 6.74 -1.71
C GLY A 41 21.40 6.33 -0.82
N GLU A 42 20.29 7.06 -0.90
CA GLU A 42 19.18 7.01 0.05
C GLU A 42 17.86 6.91 -0.70
N LEU A 43 17.03 5.92 -0.35
CA LEU A 43 15.72 5.72 -0.98
C LEU A 43 14.79 6.93 -0.81
N TRP A 44 14.80 7.58 0.35
CA TRP A 44 13.91 8.72 0.59
C TRP A 44 14.17 9.89 -0.37
N LYS A 45 15.42 10.08 -0.84
CA LYS A 45 15.75 11.11 -1.83
C LYS A 45 15.17 10.79 -3.21
N ALA A 46 15.13 9.50 -3.57
CA ALA A 46 14.50 9.05 -4.80
C ALA A 46 12.99 9.24 -4.72
N VAL A 47 12.36 8.83 -3.61
CA VAL A 47 10.92 8.98 -3.37
C VAL A 47 10.49 10.46 -3.41
N GLU A 48 11.22 11.36 -2.74
CA GLU A 48 10.88 12.81 -2.77
C GLU A 48 11.01 13.45 -4.15
N ARG A 49 11.78 12.83 -5.05
CA ARG A 49 12.00 13.32 -6.43
C ARG A 49 11.17 12.59 -7.46
N ALA A 50 10.47 11.54 -7.07
CA ALA A 50 9.75 10.69 -7.98
C ALA A 50 8.61 11.44 -8.69
N GLU A 51 8.36 11.01 -9.91
CA GLU A 51 7.25 11.42 -10.75
C GLU A 51 6.31 10.26 -11.01
N ARG A 52 5.14 10.58 -11.55
CA ARG A 52 4.12 9.57 -11.85
C ARG A 52 4.70 8.54 -12.81
N GLY A 53 4.55 7.26 -12.47
CA GLY A 53 5.00 6.16 -13.32
C GLY A 53 6.46 5.75 -13.13
N ASP A 54 7.24 6.45 -12.30
CA ASP A 54 8.63 6.09 -12.04
C ASP A 54 8.76 4.67 -11.48
N VAL A 55 9.88 4.04 -11.82
CA VAL A 55 10.32 2.78 -11.25
C VAL A 55 11.60 3.02 -10.48
N ILE A 56 11.56 2.86 -9.15
CA ILE A 56 12.73 2.98 -8.29
C ILE A 56 13.30 1.58 -8.03
N HIS A 57 14.42 1.27 -8.66
CA HIS A 57 15.23 0.07 -8.44
C HIS A 57 16.14 0.24 -7.24
N VAL A 58 16.03 -0.65 -6.26
CA VAL A 58 16.78 -0.54 -5.00
C VAL A 58 17.67 -1.77 -4.82
N ALA A 59 18.98 -1.53 -4.79
CA ALA A 59 19.97 -2.56 -4.50
C ALA A 59 19.88 -3.03 -3.05
N ALA A 60 20.39 -4.24 -2.80
CA ALA A 60 20.56 -4.79 -1.47
C ALA A 60 21.32 -3.83 -0.55
N GLY A 61 20.87 -3.75 0.70
CA GLY A 61 21.38 -2.80 1.68
C GLY A 61 20.28 -2.32 2.62
N THR A 62 20.66 -1.50 3.59
CA THR A 62 19.76 -0.94 4.59
C THR A 62 19.53 0.56 4.33
N TYR A 63 18.27 1.00 4.43
CA TYR A 63 17.84 2.36 4.16
C TYR A 63 16.97 2.90 5.29
N TYR A 64 17.31 4.07 5.81
CA TYR A 64 16.78 4.54 7.10
C TYR A 64 15.68 5.61 7.03
N GLY A 65 15.25 5.98 5.82
CA GLY A 65 14.34 7.11 5.63
C GLY A 65 14.99 8.45 6.02
N LYS A 66 14.23 9.54 5.87
CA LYS A 66 14.74 10.89 6.10
C LYS A 66 15.14 11.08 7.57
N GLY A 67 16.38 11.51 7.81
CA GLY A 67 16.92 11.71 9.16
C GLY A 67 17.01 10.44 10.02
N GLY A 68 16.94 9.26 9.41
CA GLY A 68 16.99 7.98 10.13
C GLY A 68 15.66 7.54 10.76
N ALA A 69 14.55 8.20 10.43
CA ALA A 69 13.25 7.98 11.08
C ALA A 69 12.63 6.60 10.79
N GLY A 70 13.02 5.92 9.71
CA GLY A 70 12.48 4.62 9.31
C GLY A 70 11.13 4.70 8.60
N HIS A 71 10.80 5.85 7.98
CA HIS A 71 9.55 6.07 7.26
C HIS A 71 9.80 6.63 5.85
N PHE A 72 8.94 6.21 4.91
CA PHE A 72 8.93 6.60 3.51
C PHE A 72 7.50 7.00 3.13
N LYS A 73 7.28 8.30 2.94
CA LYS A 73 5.99 8.87 2.55
C LYS A 73 5.83 8.85 1.04
N ILE A 74 4.73 8.32 0.55
CA ILE A 74 4.42 8.19 -0.87
C ILE A 74 3.23 9.09 -1.20
N GLY A 75 3.45 10.14 -1.99
CA GLY A 75 2.41 11.08 -2.43
C GLY A 75 2.28 11.20 -3.94
N ILE A 76 2.75 10.18 -4.68
CA ILE A 76 2.82 10.17 -6.14
C ILE A 76 2.12 8.90 -6.68
N PRO A 77 1.23 9.03 -7.69
CA PRO A 77 0.53 7.88 -8.25
C PRO A 77 1.41 7.06 -9.20
N ASN A 78 1.07 5.78 -9.36
CA ASN A 78 1.73 4.79 -10.21
C ASN A 78 3.24 4.65 -9.98
N LEU A 79 3.70 4.90 -8.75
CA LEU A 79 5.09 4.66 -8.37
C LEU A 79 5.32 3.17 -8.17
N THR A 80 6.41 2.65 -8.72
CA THR A 80 6.91 1.30 -8.41
C THR A 80 8.18 1.40 -7.57
N LEU A 81 8.15 0.81 -6.38
CA LEU A 81 9.34 0.53 -5.59
C LEU A 81 9.73 -0.93 -5.81
N ALA A 82 10.93 -1.18 -6.35
CA ALA A 82 11.42 -2.52 -6.67
C ALA A 82 12.75 -2.79 -5.94
N GLY A 83 12.68 -3.46 -4.79
CA GLY A 83 13.83 -3.99 -4.06
C GLY A 83 14.29 -5.35 -4.57
N GLY A 84 15.34 -5.91 -3.97
CA GLY A 84 15.87 -7.23 -4.34
C GLY A 84 16.97 -7.21 -5.38
N TYR A 85 17.50 -6.05 -5.77
CA TYR A 85 18.58 -5.98 -6.77
C TYR A 85 19.96 -6.29 -6.16
N SER A 86 20.83 -6.94 -6.92
CA SER A 86 22.25 -7.02 -6.59
C SER A 86 22.89 -5.62 -6.58
N ALA A 87 24.05 -5.49 -5.94
CA ALA A 87 24.75 -4.21 -5.78
C ALA A 87 25.17 -3.53 -7.11
N ASP A 88 25.16 -4.27 -8.20
CA ASP A 88 25.43 -3.85 -9.57
C ASP A 88 24.18 -3.83 -10.47
N PHE A 89 22.99 -4.09 -9.90
CA PHE A 89 21.71 -4.21 -10.59
C PHE A 89 21.64 -5.26 -11.71
N SER A 90 22.62 -6.16 -11.81
CA SER A 90 22.66 -7.20 -12.86
C SER A 90 21.66 -8.33 -12.65
N SER A 91 21.14 -8.49 -11.42
CA SER A 91 20.17 -9.52 -11.06
C SER A 91 19.18 -9.03 -10.01
N ARG A 92 17.98 -9.64 -9.98
CA ARG A 92 16.95 -9.38 -8.98
C ARG A 92 16.47 -10.67 -8.34
N ASP A 93 16.58 -10.73 -7.01
CA ASP A 93 16.08 -11.81 -6.16
C ASP A 93 15.73 -11.23 -4.78
N PRO A 94 14.44 -10.92 -4.53
CA PRO A 94 13.97 -10.33 -3.27
C PRO A 94 14.29 -11.14 -2.01
N PHE A 95 14.46 -12.46 -2.13
CA PHE A 95 14.69 -13.35 -0.98
C PHE A 95 16.17 -13.71 -0.78
N LYS A 96 17.06 -13.11 -1.59
CA LYS A 96 18.51 -13.24 -1.49
C LYS A 96 19.22 -11.90 -1.31
N ASN A 97 18.80 -10.90 -2.09
CA ASN A 97 19.42 -9.57 -2.14
C ASN A 97 18.59 -8.59 -1.30
N PHE A 98 18.60 -8.74 0.03
CA PHE A 98 17.67 -7.99 0.88
C PHE A 98 17.84 -6.46 0.79
N THR A 99 16.75 -5.80 0.43
CA THR A 99 16.58 -4.35 0.55
C THR A 99 15.80 -4.06 1.82
N ILE A 100 16.49 -3.61 2.86
CA ILE A 100 15.96 -3.47 4.22
C ILE A 100 15.57 -2.03 4.49
N LEU A 101 14.31 -1.80 4.85
CA LEU A 101 13.80 -0.54 5.35
C LEU A 101 13.64 -0.66 6.86
N GLU A 102 14.36 0.17 7.61
CA GLU A 102 14.32 0.15 9.08
C GLU A 102 14.58 1.54 9.66
N ARG A 103 14.29 1.73 10.95
CA ARG A 103 14.69 2.95 11.67
C ARG A 103 16.15 2.87 12.09
N SER A 104 16.86 3.99 12.00
CA SER A 104 18.24 4.04 12.51
C SER A 104 18.26 3.86 14.03
N ARG A 105 19.22 3.08 14.55
CA ARG A 105 19.36 2.81 15.99
C ARG A 105 19.72 4.05 16.80
N ASP A 106 20.36 5.02 16.17
CA ASP A 106 20.76 6.29 16.77
C ASP A 106 19.73 7.42 16.53
N PHE A 107 18.54 7.12 15.98
CA PHE A 107 17.49 8.12 15.78
C PHE A 107 17.18 8.87 17.09
N ARG A 108 17.14 10.20 16.99
CA ARG A 108 16.87 11.13 18.12
C ARG A 108 15.67 12.06 17.86
N GLY A 109 14.92 11.85 16.77
CA GLY A 109 13.82 12.73 16.39
C GLY A 109 12.57 12.54 17.27
N ASP A 110 11.73 13.58 17.29
CA ASP A 110 10.37 13.51 17.83
C ASP A 110 9.49 12.64 16.93
N TRP A 111 8.54 11.93 17.53
CA TRP A 111 7.62 11.01 16.86
C TRP A 111 6.33 11.70 16.43
N THR A 112 6.06 12.88 16.98
CA THR A 112 4.91 13.70 16.64
C THR A 112 4.88 13.98 15.15
N GLY A 113 3.80 13.57 14.47
CA GLY A 113 3.61 13.79 13.03
C GLY A 113 4.33 12.79 12.10
N LEU A 114 4.96 11.76 12.64
CA LEU A 114 5.43 10.61 11.83
C LEU A 114 4.26 9.68 11.47
N PRO A 115 4.24 9.12 10.25
CA PRO A 115 3.21 8.16 9.86
C PRO A 115 3.42 6.82 10.55
N GLU A 116 2.36 6.02 10.77
CA GLU A 116 2.52 4.76 11.51
C GLU A 116 3.32 3.71 10.73
N GLY A 117 3.17 3.68 9.40
CA GLY A 117 3.84 2.74 8.47
C GLY A 117 5.31 3.07 8.21
N ILE A 118 6.15 2.04 7.97
CA ILE A 118 7.48 2.22 7.33
C ILE A 118 7.26 2.76 5.92
N ILE A 119 6.34 2.14 5.17
CA ILE A 119 5.81 2.70 3.92
C ILE A 119 4.44 3.28 4.24
N ALA A 120 4.26 4.55 3.94
CA ALA A 120 3.02 5.27 4.23
C ALA A 120 2.58 6.10 3.03
N GLY A 121 1.32 5.98 2.63
CA GLY A 121 0.67 6.98 1.78
C GLY A 121 0.68 8.34 2.48
N GLU A 122 0.97 9.40 1.73
CA GLU A 122 0.90 10.77 2.23
C GLU A 122 -0.56 11.21 2.34
N GLU A 123 -0.94 11.75 3.50
CA GLU A 123 -2.32 12.16 3.76
C GLU A 123 -2.73 13.27 2.79
N GLY A 124 -3.89 13.10 2.15
CA GLY A 124 -4.41 14.05 1.16
C GLY A 124 -3.75 13.99 -0.22
N ALA A 125 -2.71 13.16 -0.41
CA ALA A 125 -2.08 12.94 -1.70
C ALA A 125 -2.69 11.74 -2.44
N ASP A 126 -2.46 11.69 -3.76
CA ASP A 126 -2.79 10.53 -4.59
C ASP A 126 -1.56 9.62 -4.70
N HIS A 127 -1.65 8.42 -4.13
CA HIS A 127 -0.66 7.34 -4.25
C HIS A 127 -1.32 6.08 -4.83
N GLY A 128 -2.32 6.25 -5.69
CA GLY A 128 -2.99 5.15 -6.39
C GLY A 128 -2.05 4.44 -7.36
N GLY A 129 -2.19 3.13 -7.50
CA GLY A 129 -1.33 2.30 -8.35
C GLY A 129 0.07 2.02 -7.78
N LEU A 130 0.31 2.37 -6.51
CA LEU A 130 1.59 2.08 -5.84
C LEU A 130 1.88 0.58 -5.84
N THR A 131 3.06 0.20 -6.36
CA THR A 131 3.61 -1.15 -6.23
C THR A 131 4.82 -1.13 -5.29
N VAL A 132 4.81 -2.00 -4.27
CA VAL A 132 5.94 -2.29 -3.39
C VAL A 132 6.35 -3.74 -3.60
N ASP A 133 7.50 -3.97 -4.23
CA ASP A 133 7.99 -5.32 -4.52
C ASP A 133 9.39 -5.55 -3.95
N GLY A 134 9.54 -6.55 -3.09
CA GLY A 134 10.84 -7.11 -2.73
C GLY A 134 11.61 -6.36 -1.64
N PHE A 135 10.89 -5.86 -0.63
CA PHE A 135 11.47 -5.17 0.52
C PHE A 135 11.36 -5.98 1.81
N VAL A 136 12.32 -5.78 2.71
CA VAL A 136 12.19 -6.15 4.12
C VAL A 136 11.75 -4.91 4.90
N LEU A 137 10.53 -4.92 5.42
CA LEU A 137 9.99 -3.88 6.29
C LEU A 137 10.26 -4.27 7.74
N ASN A 138 11.44 -3.90 8.24
CA ASN A 138 11.93 -4.30 9.55
C ASN A 138 11.51 -3.30 10.63
N CYS A 139 10.46 -3.65 11.37
CA CYS A 139 9.94 -2.82 12.45
C CYS A 139 10.65 -3.08 13.79
N THR A 140 11.53 -4.08 13.89
CA THR A 140 12.23 -4.41 15.15
C THR A 140 12.99 -3.22 15.72
N ALA A 141 13.67 -2.44 14.87
CA ALA A 141 14.37 -1.21 15.29
C ALA A 141 13.43 -0.07 15.73
N ARG A 142 12.12 -0.19 15.47
CA ARG A 142 11.09 0.74 15.95
C ARG A 142 10.60 0.42 17.36
N ASN A 143 10.99 -0.74 17.87
CA ASN A 143 10.52 -1.27 19.14
C ASN A 143 11.62 -1.22 20.20
N THR A 144 11.19 -1.20 21.44
CA THR A 144 12.03 -1.44 22.62
C THR A 144 11.61 -2.75 23.25
N TYR A 145 12.61 -3.52 23.64
CA TYR A 145 12.43 -4.79 24.33
C TYR A 145 12.96 -4.66 25.76
N ASP A 146 12.47 -5.52 26.64
CA ASP A 146 13.02 -5.65 27.98
C ASP A 146 14.49 -6.13 27.96
N ALA A 147 15.16 -6.08 29.11
CA ALA A 147 16.58 -6.42 29.21
C ALA A 147 16.90 -7.85 28.75
N GLY A 148 15.92 -8.77 28.85
CA GLY A 148 16.05 -10.15 28.37
C GLY A 148 15.68 -10.36 26.90
N GLY A 149 15.14 -9.35 26.22
CA GLY A 149 14.66 -9.47 24.84
C GLY A 149 13.42 -10.36 24.68
N GLN A 150 12.76 -10.74 25.77
CA GLN A 150 11.63 -11.69 25.78
C GLN A 150 10.29 -10.97 25.61
N LYS A 151 10.27 -9.67 25.88
CA LYS A 151 9.05 -8.88 25.91
C LYS A 151 9.23 -7.56 25.19
N VAL A 152 8.37 -7.29 24.21
CA VAL A 152 8.24 -5.96 23.62
C VAL A 152 7.49 -5.02 24.56
N VAL A 153 7.95 -3.78 24.65
CA VAL A 153 7.23 -2.70 25.32
C VAL A 153 6.17 -2.18 24.35
N LEU A 154 4.88 -2.33 24.64
CA LEU A 154 3.80 -2.03 23.67
C LEU A 154 3.52 -0.53 23.43
N ARG A 155 4.11 0.34 24.25
CA ARG A 155 3.96 1.80 24.21
C ARG A 155 5.35 2.44 24.20
N ALA A 156 5.40 3.77 24.34
CA ALA A 156 6.67 4.49 24.48
C ALA A 156 7.59 3.78 25.50
N PRO A 157 8.86 3.49 25.15
CA PRO A 157 9.62 4.02 24.02
C PRO A 157 9.56 3.19 22.69
N SER A 158 8.66 2.22 22.55
CA SER A 158 8.36 1.62 21.24
C SER A 158 7.39 2.47 20.43
N TYR A 159 7.44 2.31 19.11
CA TYR A 159 6.52 2.96 18.18
C TYR A 159 5.37 2.00 17.81
N PRO A 160 4.16 2.16 18.38
CA PRO A 160 3.01 1.34 18.05
C PRO A 160 2.48 1.76 16.68
N GLY A 161 2.83 1.01 15.65
CA GLY A 161 2.43 1.34 14.29
C GLY A 161 2.43 0.14 13.36
N LYS A 162 1.85 0.38 12.19
CA LYS A 162 1.72 -0.57 11.09
C LYS A 162 3.07 -0.75 10.39
N ALA A 163 3.27 -1.82 9.61
CA ALA A 163 4.41 -1.83 8.69
C ALA A 163 4.10 -1.05 7.40
N VAL A 164 2.85 -1.13 6.92
CA VAL A 164 2.35 -0.43 5.73
C VAL A 164 1.02 0.24 6.04
N GLN A 165 0.85 1.48 5.57
CA GLN A 165 -0.42 2.22 5.65
C GLN A 165 -0.68 3.11 4.44
N GLY A 166 -1.94 3.38 4.11
CA GLY A 166 -2.32 4.32 3.04
C GLY A 166 -3.77 4.19 2.62
N SER A 167 -4.19 4.98 1.63
CA SER A 167 -5.61 5.13 1.25
C SER A 167 -5.88 5.49 -0.21
N SER A 168 -5.35 4.72 -1.17
CA SER A 168 -5.60 4.95 -2.61
C SER A 168 -5.86 3.66 -3.38
N LYS A 169 -6.38 3.82 -4.61
CA LYS A 169 -6.76 2.74 -5.51
C LYS A 169 -5.59 1.82 -5.91
N ASN A 170 -5.88 0.54 -6.10
CA ASN A 170 -5.01 -0.44 -6.77
C ASN A 170 -3.61 -0.56 -6.15
N PHE A 171 -3.54 -0.71 -4.83
CA PHE A 171 -2.28 -0.92 -4.10
C PHE A 171 -1.79 -2.36 -4.25
N LYS A 172 -0.51 -2.54 -4.55
CA LYS A 172 0.13 -3.86 -4.73
C LYS A 172 1.35 -3.97 -3.83
N ILE A 173 1.40 -5.00 -2.99
CA ILE A 173 2.59 -5.37 -2.20
C ILE A 173 2.93 -6.84 -2.40
N ARG A 174 4.16 -7.10 -2.84
CA ARG A 174 4.59 -8.45 -3.20
C ARG A 174 6.04 -8.78 -2.86
N ASN A 175 6.31 -10.07 -2.67
CA ASN A 175 7.66 -10.59 -2.40
C ASN A 175 8.36 -9.92 -1.21
N CYS A 176 7.62 -9.38 -0.25
CA CYS A 176 8.16 -8.64 0.89
C CYS A 176 8.31 -9.53 2.13
N ILE A 177 9.18 -9.10 3.05
CA ILE A 177 9.25 -9.60 4.42
C ILE A 177 8.79 -8.49 5.35
N ILE A 178 7.70 -8.70 6.06
CA ILE A 178 7.12 -7.75 7.02
C ILE A 178 7.34 -8.30 8.42
N LEU A 179 8.07 -7.57 9.25
CA LEU A 179 8.57 -8.10 10.51
C LEU A 179 8.36 -7.15 11.69
N SER A 180 7.77 -7.68 12.77
CA SER A 180 7.68 -7.06 14.09
C SER A 180 6.94 -5.71 14.22
N PRO A 181 5.89 -5.39 13.44
CA PRO A 181 5.05 -4.23 13.77
C PRO A 181 4.29 -4.48 15.10
N ILE A 182 4.23 -3.46 15.96
CA ILE A 182 3.42 -3.47 17.20
C ILE A 182 1.93 -3.17 16.91
N GLY A 183 1.58 -2.92 15.64
CA GLY A 183 0.22 -2.94 15.13
C GLY A 183 0.08 -3.95 13.99
N GLU A 184 -0.75 -3.61 13.02
CA GLU A 184 -1.03 -4.45 11.87
C GLU A 184 0.21 -4.62 10.97
N GLY A 185 0.31 -5.76 10.29
CA GLY A 185 1.29 -5.92 9.21
C GLY A 185 0.98 -4.95 8.08
N ILE A 186 -0.14 -5.18 7.40
CA ILE A 186 -0.62 -4.37 6.30
C ILE A 186 -2.01 -3.85 6.62
N TYR A 187 -2.14 -2.53 6.63
CA TYR A 187 -3.41 -1.84 6.64
C TYR A 187 -3.46 -0.92 5.42
N TRP A 188 -4.59 -0.89 4.74
CA TRP A 188 -4.84 0.04 3.66
C TRP A 188 -6.32 0.37 3.62
N SER A 189 -6.68 1.60 3.27
CA SER A 189 -8.07 1.91 2.89
C SER A 189 -8.23 1.52 1.43
N TRP A 190 -8.50 0.23 1.22
CA TRP A 190 -8.57 -0.42 -0.09
C TRP A 190 -9.62 0.21 -0.99
N GLN A 191 -9.22 0.48 -2.22
CA GLN A 191 -10.02 1.11 -3.28
C GLN A 191 -9.65 0.48 -4.62
N GLY A 192 -10.59 0.41 -5.56
CA GLY A 192 -10.36 -0.10 -6.92
C GLY A 192 -10.21 -1.62 -7.04
N GLY A 193 -10.25 -2.12 -8.29
CA GLY A 193 -10.38 -3.54 -8.59
C GLY A 193 -9.07 -4.33 -8.73
N GLU A 194 -7.90 -3.73 -8.49
CA GLU A 194 -6.60 -4.39 -8.72
C GLU A 194 -5.68 -4.41 -7.50
N ASN A 195 -6.23 -4.54 -6.29
CA ASN A 195 -5.39 -4.61 -5.09
C ASN A 195 -4.76 -6.01 -4.93
N GLU A 196 -3.51 -6.04 -4.47
CA GLU A 196 -2.74 -7.28 -4.35
C GLU A 196 -1.86 -7.28 -3.09
N VAL A 197 -1.98 -8.34 -2.30
CA VAL A 197 -1.05 -8.72 -1.22
C VAL A 197 -0.56 -10.13 -1.53
N SER A 198 0.59 -10.26 -2.20
CA SER A 198 1.03 -11.56 -2.71
C SER A 198 2.45 -11.95 -2.34
N ASN A 199 2.66 -13.24 -2.08
CA ASN A 199 3.99 -13.79 -1.91
C ASN A 199 4.83 -13.15 -0.78
N ASN A 200 4.19 -12.71 0.31
CA ASN A 200 4.87 -12.04 1.43
C ASN A 200 5.06 -12.96 2.64
N PHE A 201 6.17 -12.79 3.34
CA PHE A 201 6.28 -13.20 4.74
C PHE A 201 5.72 -12.09 5.62
N ILE A 202 4.76 -12.40 6.49
CA ILE A 202 4.19 -11.44 7.44
C ILE A 202 4.27 -12.04 8.83
N LEU A 203 5.19 -11.52 9.63
CA LEU A 203 5.70 -12.22 10.80
C LEU A 203 5.71 -11.35 12.04
N ASN A 204 5.44 -11.98 13.18
CA ASN A 204 5.62 -11.38 14.50
C ASN A 204 4.83 -10.06 14.65
N THR A 205 3.61 -10.02 14.10
CA THR A 205 2.75 -8.84 14.12
C THR A 205 1.86 -8.84 15.35
N PHE A 206 1.17 -7.73 15.60
CA PHE A 206 0.08 -7.68 16.57
C PHE A 206 -1.26 -7.42 15.88
N TYR A 207 -2.35 -7.71 16.58
CA TYR A 207 -3.73 -7.42 16.16
C TYR A 207 -4.17 -8.19 14.91
N SER A 208 -3.68 -7.84 13.71
CA SER A 208 -3.87 -8.56 12.46
C SER A 208 -2.62 -8.55 11.58
N ALA A 209 -2.38 -9.60 10.79
CA ALA A 209 -1.29 -9.57 9.79
C ALA A 209 -1.71 -8.74 8.57
N ILE A 210 -2.94 -8.93 8.09
CA ILE A 210 -3.54 -8.16 6.99
C ILE A 210 -4.94 -7.71 7.41
N GLU A 211 -5.29 -6.46 7.15
CA GLU A 211 -6.61 -5.90 7.43
C GLU A 211 -7.28 -5.34 6.16
N THR A 212 -8.51 -5.80 5.87
CA THR A 212 -9.35 -5.28 4.78
C THR A 212 -10.59 -4.52 5.24
N ARG A 213 -10.67 -4.16 6.53
CA ARG A 213 -11.83 -3.46 7.12
C ARG A 213 -12.23 -2.16 6.46
N SER A 214 -11.26 -1.44 5.90
CA SER A 214 -11.47 -0.14 5.27
C SER A 214 -11.68 -0.22 3.75
N ALA A 215 -11.95 -1.42 3.23
CA ALA A 215 -12.29 -1.62 1.83
C ALA A 215 -13.57 -0.90 1.42
N GLN A 216 -13.53 -0.26 0.24
CA GLN A 216 -14.71 0.33 -0.40
C GLN A 216 -15.48 -0.72 -1.20
N PRO A 217 -16.78 -0.53 -1.49
CA PRO A 217 -17.61 -1.52 -2.18
C PRO A 217 -17.06 -2.01 -3.52
N GLU A 218 -16.38 -1.16 -4.29
CA GLU A 218 -15.80 -1.50 -5.60
C GLU A 218 -14.45 -2.22 -5.50
N SER A 219 -13.94 -2.41 -4.27
CA SER A 219 -12.60 -2.95 -4.07
C SER A 219 -12.57 -4.44 -4.38
N VAL A 220 -11.55 -4.87 -5.12
CA VAL A 220 -11.17 -6.28 -5.21
C VAL A 220 -9.76 -6.41 -4.65
N ILE A 221 -9.60 -7.27 -3.64
CA ILE A 221 -8.36 -7.44 -2.87
C ILE A 221 -7.94 -8.90 -2.96
N THR A 222 -6.85 -9.17 -3.66
CA THR A 222 -6.29 -10.53 -3.70
C THR A 222 -5.18 -10.69 -2.67
N ILE A 223 -5.36 -11.62 -1.74
CA ILE A 223 -4.40 -12.04 -0.72
C ILE A 223 -3.95 -13.46 -1.07
N ARG A 224 -2.77 -13.61 -1.68
CA ARG A 224 -2.33 -14.91 -2.18
C ARG A 224 -0.90 -15.29 -1.83
N ASN A 225 -0.64 -16.59 -1.62
CA ASN A 225 0.71 -17.12 -1.44
C ASN A 225 1.51 -16.45 -0.32
N ASN A 226 0.85 -15.91 0.71
CA ASN A 226 1.56 -15.33 1.86
C ASN A 226 1.84 -16.42 2.90
N THR A 227 2.96 -16.30 3.60
CA THR A 227 3.22 -17.04 4.84
C THR A 227 3.05 -16.06 6.00
N ILE A 228 1.94 -16.21 6.72
CA ILE A 228 1.58 -15.41 7.89
C ILE A 228 1.84 -16.25 9.12
N ALA A 229 2.74 -15.78 10.00
CA ALA A 229 3.08 -16.54 11.19
C ALA A 229 3.42 -15.69 12.42
N PHE A 230 3.18 -16.24 13.61
CA PHE A 230 3.47 -15.60 14.89
C PHE A 230 2.71 -14.28 15.08
N VAL A 231 1.40 -14.29 14.85
CA VAL A 231 0.56 -13.11 15.11
C VAL A 231 0.17 -13.11 16.58
N TRP A 232 0.55 -12.06 17.30
CA TRP A 232 0.33 -11.93 18.73
C TRP A 232 -1.00 -11.23 19.05
N PHE A 233 -1.64 -11.69 20.12
CA PHE A 233 -2.73 -10.98 20.76
C PHE A 233 -2.21 -9.66 21.35
N TYR A 234 -2.93 -8.55 21.14
CA TYR A 234 -2.59 -7.26 21.73
C TYR A 234 -3.35 -7.05 23.06
N PRO A 235 -2.66 -7.03 24.22
CA PRO A 235 -3.30 -6.79 25.51
C PRO A 235 -4.01 -5.43 25.50
N SER A 236 -5.33 -5.40 25.76
CA SER A 236 -6.28 -4.27 25.68
C SER A 236 -6.95 -3.96 24.34
N LYS A 237 -6.47 -4.49 23.22
CA LYS A 237 -7.10 -4.30 21.90
C LYS A 237 -7.68 -5.59 21.31
N GLY A 238 -7.26 -6.75 21.81
CA GLY A 238 -7.60 -8.03 21.22
C GLY A 238 -6.71 -8.37 20.01
N GLY A 239 -7.21 -9.25 19.15
CA GLY A 239 -6.57 -9.65 17.90
C GLY A 239 -5.65 -10.86 18.02
N GLY A 240 -4.62 -10.98 17.19
CA GLY A 240 -4.00 -12.28 16.93
C GLY A 240 -4.59 -12.93 15.68
N MET A 241 -5.12 -12.14 14.75
CA MET A 241 -5.78 -12.62 13.54
C MET A 241 -4.79 -12.68 12.37
N GLY A 242 -4.82 -13.74 11.57
CA GLY A 242 -4.07 -13.76 10.32
C GLY A 242 -4.59 -12.66 9.37
N ILE A 243 -5.84 -12.81 8.95
CA ILE A 243 -6.51 -11.86 8.05
C ILE A 243 -7.80 -11.35 8.70
N PHE A 244 -7.97 -10.03 8.78
CA PHE A 244 -9.20 -9.40 9.26
C PHE A 244 -9.99 -8.81 8.09
N VAL A 245 -11.06 -9.50 7.70
CA VAL A 245 -11.95 -9.12 6.60
C VAL A 245 -12.91 -8.01 7.01
N GLY A 246 -13.09 -7.03 6.13
CA GLY A 246 -14.04 -5.94 6.28
C GLY A 246 -15.48 -6.29 5.97
N ARG A 247 -16.34 -5.27 5.92
CA ARG A 247 -17.77 -5.42 5.60
C ARG A 247 -18.07 -5.39 4.09
N GLN A 248 -17.19 -4.82 3.29
CA GLN A 248 -17.44 -4.45 1.90
C GLN A 248 -16.24 -4.80 1.03
N GLY A 249 -16.48 -4.90 -0.28
CA GLY A 249 -15.47 -5.24 -1.27
C GLY A 249 -15.14 -6.73 -1.27
N GLN A 250 -14.75 -7.22 -2.43
CA GLN A 250 -14.39 -8.63 -2.60
C GLN A 250 -13.00 -8.88 -2.01
N THR A 251 -12.91 -9.83 -1.06
CA THR A 251 -11.64 -10.28 -0.49
C THR A 251 -11.35 -11.71 -0.91
N ILE A 252 -10.34 -11.91 -1.76
CA ILE A 252 -9.94 -13.21 -2.28
C ILE A 252 -8.73 -13.71 -1.49
N ILE A 253 -8.88 -14.81 -0.76
CA ILE A 253 -7.86 -15.39 0.11
C ILE A 253 -7.45 -16.76 -0.44
N ASP A 254 -6.31 -16.83 -1.13
CA ASP A 254 -5.92 -18.04 -1.87
C ASP A 254 -4.50 -18.52 -1.56
N SER A 255 -4.34 -19.81 -1.28
CA SER A 255 -3.04 -20.47 -1.21
C SER A 255 -2.08 -19.86 -0.18
N ASN A 256 -2.59 -19.35 0.93
CA ASN A 256 -1.79 -18.79 2.03
C ASN A 256 -1.46 -19.88 3.08
N VAL A 257 -0.35 -19.69 3.80
CA VAL A 257 -0.08 -20.39 5.07
C VAL A 257 -0.41 -19.44 6.21
N LEU A 258 -1.27 -19.87 7.11
CA LEU A 258 -1.67 -19.16 8.32
C LEU A 258 -1.28 -20.01 9.53
N ALA A 259 -0.21 -19.62 10.22
CA ALA A 259 0.38 -20.45 11.26
C ALA A 259 0.68 -19.71 12.57
N PHE A 260 0.67 -20.43 13.69
CA PHE A 260 1.10 -19.90 14.99
C PHE A 260 0.40 -18.58 15.36
N LEU A 261 -0.93 -18.62 15.46
CA LEU A 261 -1.73 -17.44 15.78
C LEU A 261 -2.10 -17.45 17.26
N GLN A 262 -1.67 -16.44 18.00
CA GLN A 262 -1.86 -16.40 19.44
C GLN A 262 -3.31 -16.05 19.78
N THR A 263 -3.90 -16.80 20.70
CA THR A 263 -5.16 -16.47 21.36
C THR A 263 -4.92 -16.09 22.82
N GLU A 264 -5.84 -15.35 23.43
CA GLU A 264 -5.86 -15.11 24.88
C GLU A 264 -7.29 -15.22 25.39
N GLY A 265 -7.54 -16.05 26.40
CA GLY A 265 -8.87 -16.24 26.99
C GLY A 265 -9.90 -16.86 26.03
N GLY A 266 -9.45 -17.51 24.96
CA GLY A 266 -10.32 -17.97 23.86
C GLY A 266 -10.84 -16.83 22.97
N GLU A 267 -10.36 -15.60 23.18
CA GLU A 267 -10.65 -14.46 22.34
C GLU A 267 -9.57 -14.33 21.26
N ALA A 268 -9.99 -14.35 20.00
CA ALA A 268 -9.12 -14.20 18.83
C ALA A 268 -8.15 -15.38 18.58
N GLY A 269 -7.05 -15.16 17.86
CA GLY A 269 -6.21 -16.25 17.33
C GLY A 269 -6.75 -16.92 16.06
N TYR A 270 -7.64 -16.24 15.31
CA TYR A 270 -8.30 -16.78 14.12
C TYR A 270 -7.40 -16.68 12.88
N ALA A 271 -7.40 -17.70 12.02
CA ALA A 271 -6.70 -17.61 10.74
C ALA A 271 -7.32 -16.52 9.85
N VAL A 272 -8.63 -16.56 9.68
CA VAL A 272 -9.40 -15.53 8.99
C VAL A 272 -10.58 -15.09 9.87
N SER A 273 -10.78 -13.78 10.00
CA SER A 273 -11.88 -13.19 10.75
C SER A 273 -12.75 -12.33 9.84
N ASN A 274 -13.94 -12.82 9.50
CA ASN A 274 -15.02 -12.14 8.78
C ASN A 274 -16.21 -11.84 9.73
N THR A 275 -15.91 -11.24 10.88
CA THR A 275 -16.92 -10.89 11.89
C THR A 275 -17.86 -9.76 11.46
N PHE A 276 -17.69 -9.21 10.25
CA PHE A 276 -18.58 -8.20 9.69
C PHE A 276 -19.55 -8.76 8.65
N GLY A 277 -19.49 -10.07 8.36
CA GLY A 277 -20.44 -10.75 7.48
C GLY A 277 -20.33 -10.31 6.03
N ASN A 278 -19.10 -10.22 5.50
CA ASN A 278 -18.88 -9.91 4.10
C ASN A 278 -19.03 -11.17 3.24
N GLU A 279 -20.17 -11.26 2.56
CA GLU A 279 -20.54 -12.34 1.65
C GLU A 279 -19.68 -12.39 0.37
N ASP A 280 -18.99 -11.29 0.01
CA ASP A 280 -18.08 -11.25 -1.16
C ASP A 280 -16.68 -11.83 -0.84
N THR A 281 -16.56 -12.63 0.21
CA THR A 281 -15.27 -13.23 0.60
C THR A 281 -15.08 -14.56 -0.10
N ILE A 282 -13.92 -14.76 -0.73
CA ILE A 282 -13.53 -16.03 -1.35
C ILE A 282 -12.37 -16.63 -0.56
N MET A 283 -12.43 -17.92 -0.25
CA MET A 283 -11.36 -18.59 0.51
C MET A 283 -10.98 -19.95 -0.08
N ARG A 284 -9.78 -20.07 -0.69
CA ARG A 284 -9.35 -21.30 -1.37
C ARG A 284 -7.94 -21.73 -1.03
N ASN A 285 -7.70 -23.04 -1.00
CA ASN A 285 -6.37 -23.65 -0.96
C ASN A 285 -5.47 -23.19 0.22
N ASN A 286 -6.05 -22.62 1.29
CA ASN A 286 -5.27 -22.12 2.40
C ASN A 286 -4.88 -23.27 3.34
N VAL A 287 -3.71 -23.14 3.97
CA VAL A 287 -3.20 -24.08 4.97
C VAL A 287 -3.22 -23.42 6.34
N PHE A 288 -3.92 -24.05 7.27
CA PHE A 288 -3.99 -23.65 8.67
C PHE A 288 -3.10 -24.56 9.51
N PHE A 289 -2.28 -23.97 10.39
CA PHE A 289 -1.41 -24.75 11.27
C PHE A 289 -1.19 -24.07 12.63
N SER A 290 -1.60 -24.71 13.73
CA SER A 290 -1.51 -24.10 15.07
C SER A 290 -2.25 -22.75 15.13
N THR A 291 -3.52 -22.76 14.75
CA THR A 291 -4.46 -21.62 14.80
C THR A 291 -5.53 -21.86 15.87
N PRO A 292 -5.20 -21.77 17.17
CA PRO A 292 -6.07 -22.16 18.28
C PRO A 292 -7.39 -21.39 18.38
N GLY A 293 -7.50 -20.22 17.74
CA GLY A 293 -8.79 -19.50 17.66
C GLY A 293 -9.77 -20.13 16.67
N GLY A 294 -9.31 -20.98 15.75
CA GLY A 294 -10.10 -21.53 14.64
C GLY A 294 -9.62 -21.03 13.28
N TYR A 295 -10.07 -21.71 12.23
CA TYR A 295 -9.67 -21.41 10.86
C TYR A 295 -10.40 -20.16 10.34
N TYR A 296 -11.70 -20.08 10.60
CA TYR A 296 -12.54 -19.03 10.05
C TYR A 296 -13.63 -18.61 11.03
N LYS A 297 -13.64 -17.33 11.40
CA LYS A 297 -14.72 -16.73 12.18
C LYS A 297 -15.59 -15.89 11.26
N TYR A 298 -16.90 -16.06 11.34
CA TYR A 298 -17.86 -15.38 10.47
C TYR A 298 -19.09 -14.93 11.25
N MET A 299 -19.83 -13.99 10.67
CA MET A 299 -21.13 -13.55 11.20
C MET A 299 -22.24 -14.22 10.39
N ASP A 300 -23.01 -15.14 10.97
CA ASP A 300 -24.09 -15.84 10.26
C ASP A 300 -25.25 -14.91 9.87
N TYR A 301 -26.24 -15.45 9.16
CA TYR A 301 -27.46 -14.73 8.76
C TYR A 301 -28.20 -14.07 9.93
N ASN A 302 -28.15 -14.70 11.12
CA ASN A 302 -28.78 -14.19 12.35
C ASN A 302 -27.92 -13.17 13.10
N LYS A 303 -26.78 -12.76 12.53
CA LYS A 303 -25.80 -11.83 13.10
C LYS A 303 -25.07 -12.39 14.33
N ALA A 304 -25.09 -13.70 14.54
CA ALA A 304 -24.28 -14.39 15.52
C ALA A 304 -22.86 -14.59 14.97
N ASN A 305 -21.85 -14.38 15.81
CA ASN A 305 -20.47 -14.69 15.43
C ASN A 305 -20.20 -16.18 15.71
N LEU A 306 -19.99 -16.95 14.66
CA LEU A 306 -19.69 -18.37 14.68
C LEU A 306 -18.24 -18.63 14.23
N ILE A 307 -17.74 -19.83 14.50
CA ILE A 307 -16.34 -20.20 14.25
C ILE A 307 -16.32 -21.60 13.64
N VAL A 308 -15.59 -21.74 12.54
CA VAL A 308 -15.10 -23.01 11.99
C VAL A 308 -13.77 -23.33 12.65
N TRP A 309 -13.72 -24.40 13.44
CA TRP A 309 -12.51 -24.76 14.19
C TRP A 309 -12.24 -26.25 14.23
N LYS A 310 -13.18 -27.09 13.80
CA LYS A 310 -12.98 -28.54 13.73
C LYS A 310 -12.64 -28.97 12.31
N PRO A 311 -11.79 -30.00 12.14
CA PRO A 311 -11.50 -30.58 10.84
C PRO A 311 -12.76 -30.96 10.04
N GLY A 312 -13.79 -31.53 10.67
CA GLY A 312 -15.04 -31.89 9.95
C GLY A 312 -15.85 -30.69 9.48
N GLU A 313 -15.81 -29.55 10.18
CA GLU A 313 -16.47 -28.31 9.74
C GLU A 313 -15.70 -27.66 8.57
N LEU A 314 -14.42 -28.01 8.38
CA LEU A 314 -13.62 -27.56 7.25
C LEU A 314 -14.01 -28.27 5.95
N ASP A 315 -14.45 -29.52 6.03
CA ASP A 315 -14.99 -30.25 4.88
C ASP A 315 -16.28 -29.58 4.39
N ASP A 316 -17.20 -29.26 5.31
CA ASP A 316 -18.43 -28.50 5.00
C ASP A 316 -18.12 -27.11 4.42
N LEU A 317 -17.11 -26.42 4.96
CA LEU A 317 -16.66 -25.12 4.43
C LEU A 317 -16.13 -25.23 3.00
N ASN A 318 -15.59 -26.37 2.60
CA ASN A 318 -15.08 -26.63 1.25
C ASN A 318 -16.14 -27.21 0.32
N ASP A 319 -17.34 -27.51 0.82
CA ASP A 319 -18.46 -27.95 0.00
C ASP A 319 -19.15 -26.73 -0.62
N GLU A 320 -19.22 -26.72 -1.96
CA GLU A 320 -19.82 -25.62 -2.73
C GLU A 320 -21.30 -25.43 -2.37
N ASP A 321 -22.01 -26.50 -1.99
CA ASP A 321 -23.44 -26.46 -1.63
C ASP A 321 -23.68 -25.82 -0.25
N TYR A 322 -22.66 -25.74 0.61
CA TYR A 322 -22.76 -25.20 1.98
C TYR A 322 -21.99 -23.89 2.19
N CYS A 323 -21.21 -23.42 1.21
CA CYS A 323 -20.31 -22.27 1.42
C CYS A 323 -21.02 -20.96 1.79
N GLU A 324 -22.25 -20.73 1.32
CA GLU A 324 -23.06 -19.55 1.68
C GLU A 324 -23.41 -19.51 3.17
N ASP A 325 -23.57 -20.66 3.83
CA ASP A 325 -23.85 -20.74 5.28
C ASP A 325 -22.71 -20.14 6.13
N TYR A 326 -21.53 -20.00 5.53
CA TYR A 326 -20.32 -19.45 6.11
C TYR A 326 -20.04 -18.01 5.66
N MET A 327 -20.97 -17.33 4.97
CA MET A 327 -20.76 -15.98 4.42
C MET A 327 -19.54 -15.91 3.50
N LEU A 328 -19.42 -16.88 2.59
CA LEU A 328 -18.42 -16.89 1.53
C LEU A 328 -19.13 -16.90 0.18
N LEU A 329 -18.55 -16.18 -0.78
CA LEU A 329 -18.96 -16.23 -2.19
C LEU A 329 -18.49 -17.52 -2.85
N GLU A 330 -17.31 -18.00 -2.46
CA GLU A 330 -16.76 -19.28 -2.93
C GLU A 330 -15.72 -19.79 -1.93
N SER A 331 -15.66 -21.11 -1.74
CA SER A 331 -14.68 -21.77 -0.90
C SER A 331 -14.26 -23.11 -1.48
N GLY A 332 -13.06 -23.58 -1.18
CA GLY A 332 -12.62 -24.91 -1.60
C GLY A 332 -11.13 -25.20 -1.39
N GLY A 333 -10.79 -26.46 -1.14
CA GLY A 333 -9.41 -26.93 -1.01
C GLY A 333 -8.65 -26.41 0.22
N ASN A 334 -9.32 -25.77 1.18
CA ASN A 334 -8.68 -25.35 2.43
C ASN A 334 -8.37 -26.56 3.31
N GLN A 335 -7.24 -26.56 4.02
CA GLN A 335 -6.82 -27.72 4.80
C GLN A 335 -6.14 -27.33 6.12
N GLU A 336 -6.34 -28.16 7.14
CA GLU A 336 -5.46 -28.18 8.32
C GLU A 336 -4.32 -29.18 8.05
N ALA A 337 -3.09 -28.68 7.92
CA ALA A 337 -1.93 -29.49 7.62
C ALA A 337 -0.65 -28.85 8.15
N ASP A 338 0.37 -29.67 8.45
CA ASP A 338 1.72 -29.18 8.71
C ASP A 338 2.32 -28.61 7.41
N PRO A 339 2.61 -27.30 7.32
CA PRO A 339 3.22 -26.71 6.13
C PRO A 339 4.72 -27.00 6.03
N GLY A 340 5.31 -27.73 6.97
CA GLY A 340 6.73 -28.06 7.03
C GLY A 340 7.61 -26.88 7.44
N LEU A 341 7.03 -25.87 8.08
CA LEU A 341 7.77 -24.73 8.63
C LEU A 341 8.73 -25.22 9.73
N LYS A 342 9.93 -24.66 9.77
CA LYS A 342 10.96 -25.02 10.76
C LYS A 342 11.41 -23.80 11.58
N PRO A 343 10.51 -23.12 12.32
CA PRO A 343 10.85 -21.89 13.01
C PRO A 343 12.12 -22.01 13.85
N ASP A 344 12.79 -20.87 14.07
CA ASP A 344 13.87 -20.79 15.05
C ASP A 344 13.44 -21.41 16.39
N LYS A 345 14.25 -22.34 16.91
CA LYS A 345 13.86 -23.18 18.05
C LYS A 345 13.67 -22.37 19.33
N ASP A 346 14.56 -21.41 19.57
CA ASP A 346 14.52 -20.59 20.78
C ASP A 346 13.31 -19.67 20.74
N TYR A 347 13.03 -19.08 19.57
CA TYR A 347 11.82 -18.30 19.36
C TYR A 347 10.54 -19.15 19.52
N ALA A 348 10.49 -20.33 18.90
CA ALA A 348 9.33 -21.23 18.99
C ALA A 348 9.06 -21.66 20.43
N LEU A 349 10.12 -21.91 21.21
CA LEU A 349 10.02 -22.22 22.63
C LEU A 349 9.43 -21.03 23.42
N LEU A 350 9.84 -19.80 23.12
CA LEU A 350 9.26 -18.61 23.74
C LEU A 350 7.78 -18.45 23.38
N PHE A 351 7.43 -18.64 22.10
CA PHE A 351 6.05 -18.57 21.62
C PHE A 351 5.17 -19.62 22.29
N ALA A 352 5.63 -20.88 22.35
CA ALA A 352 4.87 -21.98 22.96
C ALA A 352 4.74 -21.85 24.48
N ASN A 353 5.69 -21.21 25.16
CA ASN A 353 5.65 -20.92 26.60
C ASN A 353 4.95 -19.60 26.92
N TYR A 354 4.19 -19.04 25.99
CA TYR A 354 3.38 -17.87 26.27
C TYR A 354 2.42 -18.13 27.42
N VAL A 355 2.38 -17.20 28.38
CA VAL A 355 1.47 -17.24 29.52
C VAL A 355 0.54 -16.04 29.44
N GLU A 356 -0.77 -16.31 29.40
CA GLU A 356 -1.80 -15.29 29.46
C GLU A 356 -1.69 -14.47 30.75
N SER A 357 -1.94 -13.17 30.67
CA SER A 357 -1.92 -12.31 31.85
C SER A 357 -3.33 -11.88 32.20
N THR A 358 -3.73 -11.99 33.45
CA THR A 358 -4.97 -11.38 33.93
C THR A 358 -4.75 -9.89 34.10
N PRO A 359 -5.47 -9.00 33.40
CA PRO A 359 -5.35 -7.56 33.63
C PRO A 359 -5.75 -7.21 35.06
N GLY A 360 -5.05 -6.25 35.66
CA GLY A 360 -5.49 -5.65 36.91
C GLY A 360 -6.84 -4.98 36.72
N LYS A 361 -7.74 -5.10 37.71
CA LYS A 361 -9.08 -4.52 37.65
C LYS A 361 -9.17 -3.31 38.57
N LEU A 362 -9.57 -2.17 38.00
CA LEU A 362 -10.06 -1.05 38.79
C LEU A 362 -11.56 -1.26 39.02
N ASN A 363 -11.96 -1.49 40.27
CA ASN A 363 -13.37 -1.61 40.63
C ASN A 363 -13.90 -0.27 41.16
N MET A 364 -14.94 0.31 40.56
CA MET A 364 -15.57 1.54 41.04
C MET A 364 -16.55 1.26 42.18
N ASP A 365 -16.07 0.59 43.21
CA ASP A 365 -16.80 0.35 44.45
C ASP A 365 -16.98 1.64 45.27
N ALA A 366 -17.75 1.55 46.35
CA ALA A 366 -18.04 2.70 47.22
C ALA A 366 -16.76 3.40 47.72
N MET A 367 -15.66 2.66 47.90
CA MET A 367 -14.39 3.20 48.33
C MET A 367 -13.71 3.99 47.20
N ASN A 368 -13.63 3.46 45.98
CA ASN A 368 -13.07 4.19 44.85
C ASN A 368 -13.94 5.38 44.40
N GLN A 369 -15.27 5.30 44.54
CA GLN A 369 -16.16 6.46 44.33
C GLN A 369 -15.90 7.56 45.37
N TRP A 370 -15.73 7.19 46.65
CA TRP A 370 -15.35 8.15 47.70
C TRP A 370 -13.96 8.75 47.46
N ARG A 371 -12.97 7.93 47.10
CA ARG A 371 -11.62 8.39 46.76
C ARG A 371 -11.65 9.39 45.61
N GLN A 372 -12.43 9.11 44.56
CA GLN A 372 -12.63 10.04 43.45
C GLN A 372 -13.25 11.37 43.92
N ALA A 373 -14.31 11.33 44.73
CA ALA A 373 -14.96 12.53 45.28
C ALA A 373 -14.01 13.37 46.15
N MET A 374 -13.01 12.73 46.77
CA MET A 374 -12.00 13.38 47.62
C MET A 374 -10.71 13.72 46.87
N GLY A 375 -10.63 13.52 45.56
CA GLY A 375 -9.41 13.78 44.76
C GLY A 375 -8.23 12.85 45.07
N LEU A 376 -8.49 11.67 45.67
CA LEU A 376 -7.48 10.67 46.02
C LEU A 376 -7.22 9.69 44.86
N PRO A 377 -5.99 9.14 44.71
CA PRO A 377 -5.68 8.14 43.70
C PRO A 377 -6.52 6.87 43.86
N LEU A 378 -7.08 6.32 42.80
CA LEU A 378 -7.89 5.10 42.87
C LEU A 378 -7.06 3.84 43.16
N GLN A 379 -7.67 2.83 43.76
CA GLN A 379 -7.03 1.55 44.09
C GLN A 379 -7.51 0.46 43.13
N GLY A 380 -6.56 -0.18 42.43
CA GLY A 380 -6.82 -1.33 41.56
C GLY A 380 -6.32 -2.64 42.16
N GLN A 381 -6.96 -3.75 41.79
CA GLN A 381 -6.41 -5.09 42.03
C GLN A 381 -5.25 -5.34 41.07
N SER A 382 -4.17 -5.94 41.56
CA SER A 382 -3.04 -6.31 40.72
C SER A 382 -3.41 -7.45 39.78
N GLY A 383 -2.95 -7.36 38.52
CA GLY A 383 -3.03 -8.44 37.56
C GLY A 383 -1.89 -9.45 37.72
N THR A 384 -1.85 -10.48 36.85
CA THR A 384 -0.67 -11.34 36.73
C THR A 384 0.31 -10.77 35.70
N PRO A 385 1.63 -10.97 35.87
CA PRO A 385 2.60 -10.47 34.90
C PRO A 385 2.55 -11.27 33.60
N ARG A 386 2.96 -10.61 32.51
CA ARG A 386 3.24 -11.26 31.22
C ARG A 386 4.75 -11.32 30.99
N PRO A 387 5.41 -12.49 31.13
CA PRO A 387 6.86 -12.59 31.01
C PRO A 387 7.34 -12.60 29.56
N ILE A 388 6.56 -13.16 28.64
CA ILE A 388 6.90 -13.26 27.20
C ILE A 388 5.83 -12.54 26.39
N LEU A 389 6.25 -11.66 25.48
CA LEU A 389 5.35 -11.01 24.54
C LEU A 389 6.13 -10.54 23.31
N ALA A 390 5.91 -11.20 22.17
CA ALA A 390 6.50 -10.82 20.88
C ALA A 390 7.99 -10.44 20.95
N PRO A 391 8.88 -11.34 21.41
CA PRO A 391 10.32 -11.15 21.27
C PRO A 391 10.69 -10.87 19.80
N PRO A 392 11.85 -10.27 19.49
CA PRO A 392 12.25 -10.06 18.11
C PRO A 392 12.48 -11.42 17.41
N TYR A 393 11.94 -11.60 16.21
CA TYR A 393 12.20 -12.80 15.42
C TYR A 393 13.51 -12.64 14.64
N PRO A 394 14.38 -13.66 14.57
CA PRO A 394 15.65 -13.55 13.86
C PRO A 394 15.43 -13.52 12.34
N MET A 395 15.70 -12.35 11.74
CA MET A 395 15.44 -12.10 10.31
C MET A 395 16.15 -13.09 9.37
N ASP A 396 17.38 -13.48 9.71
CA ASP A 396 18.20 -14.42 8.93
C ASP A 396 17.61 -15.84 8.89
N LYS A 397 16.68 -16.16 9.79
CA LYS A 397 15.98 -17.46 9.81
C LYS A 397 14.76 -17.50 8.92
N ILE A 398 14.21 -16.36 8.49
CA ILE A 398 12.90 -16.31 7.81
C ILE A 398 12.88 -17.14 6.53
N VAL A 399 13.69 -16.76 5.54
CA VAL A 399 13.71 -17.42 4.22
C VAL A 399 14.13 -18.90 4.29
N PRO A 400 15.19 -19.31 5.02
CA PRO A 400 15.57 -20.73 5.06
C PRO A 400 14.57 -21.60 5.82
N ASN A 401 13.82 -21.05 6.78
CA ASN A 401 13.04 -21.86 7.72
C ASN A 401 11.53 -21.78 7.54
N LEU A 402 11.00 -20.69 6.98
CA LEU A 402 9.56 -20.43 6.96
C LEU A 402 8.93 -20.58 5.57
N VAL A 403 9.64 -21.18 4.62
CA VAL A 403 9.08 -21.57 3.32
C VAL A 403 8.29 -22.86 3.49
N SER A 404 7.05 -22.88 3.00
CA SER A 404 6.20 -24.07 3.00
C SER A 404 6.83 -25.20 2.17
N SER A 405 6.73 -26.43 2.66
CA SER A 405 7.03 -27.62 1.86
C SER A 405 5.88 -28.03 0.93
N ILE A 406 4.69 -27.46 1.11
CA ILE A 406 3.51 -27.73 0.27
C ILE A 406 3.63 -26.93 -1.03
N PRO A 407 3.65 -27.57 -2.21
CA PRO A 407 3.82 -26.88 -3.49
C PRO A 407 2.72 -25.83 -3.73
N GLY A 408 3.13 -24.63 -4.14
CA GLY A 408 2.19 -23.57 -4.53
C GLY A 408 1.44 -22.90 -3.38
N VAL A 409 1.71 -23.26 -2.12
CA VAL A 409 1.05 -22.66 -0.93
C VAL A 409 2.08 -21.91 -0.09
N GLY A 410 1.71 -20.74 0.41
CA GLY A 410 2.63 -19.82 1.09
C GLY A 410 3.67 -19.21 0.15
N VAL A 411 4.74 -18.64 0.72
CA VAL A 411 5.74 -17.89 -0.06
C VAL A 411 6.53 -18.79 -1.01
N GLN A 412 6.68 -18.33 -2.25
CA GLN A 412 7.45 -18.90 -3.35
C GLN A 412 8.75 -18.12 -3.55
N VAL A 413 9.86 -18.69 -3.08
CA VAL A 413 11.18 -18.01 -3.05
C VAL A 413 12.06 -18.24 -4.28
N LYS A 414 11.64 -19.08 -5.22
CA LYS A 414 12.45 -19.47 -6.40
C LYS A 414 12.17 -18.62 -7.65
N GLY A 415 11.24 -17.67 -7.57
CA GLY A 415 10.79 -16.87 -8.71
C GLY A 415 10.02 -17.68 -9.76
N PRO A 416 9.84 -17.15 -10.99
CA PRO A 416 10.41 -15.88 -11.47
C PRO A 416 9.83 -14.67 -10.74
N PHE A 417 10.66 -13.66 -10.51
CA PHE A 417 10.22 -12.37 -9.96
C PHE A 417 10.00 -11.36 -11.08
N ALA A 418 9.10 -10.40 -10.86
CA ALA A 418 8.85 -9.34 -11.81
C ALA A 418 10.13 -8.54 -12.11
N VAL A 419 10.35 -8.27 -13.39
CA VAL A 419 11.33 -7.31 -13.87
C VAL A 419 10.57 -6.05 -14.23
N TYR A 420 11.04 -4.93 -13.73
CA TYR A 420 10.41 -3.64 -13.95
C TYR A 420 11.25 -2.80 -14.91
N SER A 421 10.55 -1.98 -15.68
CA SER A 421 11.11 -0.87 -16.43
C SER A 421 10.03 0.20 -16.50
N SER A 422 10.43 1.46 -16.41
CA SER A 422 9.54 2.58 -16.69
C SER A 422 9.03 2.51 -18.14
N GLU A 423 7.92 3.21 -18.42
CA GLU A 423 7.44 3.38 -19.80
C GLU A 423 8.36 4.27 -20.66
N GLY A 424 9.45 4.77 -20.07
CA GLY A 424 10.46 5.60 -20.72
C GLY A 424 10.04 7.07 -20.82
N PRO A 425 10.94 7.93 -21.33
CA PRO A 425 10.65 9.33 -21.51
C PRO A 425 9.57 9.53 -22.58
N ALA A 426 8.73 10.54 -22.36
CA ALA A 426 7.71 10.93 -23.32
C ALA A 426 8.34 11.24 -24.68
N ALA A 427 7.63 10.90 -25.76
CA ALA A 427 8.09 11.22 -27.11
C ALA A 427 8.34 12.75 -27.25
N ASN A 428 9.47 13.13 -27.85
CA ASN A 428 9.75 14.52 -28.19
C ASN A 428 8.71 15.02 -29.21
N LEU A 429 7.69 15.72 -28.74
CA LEU A 429 6.71 16.36 -29.61
C LEU A 429 7.29 17.65 -30.18
N SER A 430 7.14 17.82 -31.50
CA SER A 430 7.36 19.10 -32.16
C SER A 430 6.08 19.93 -32.06
N TYR A 431 6.09 20.93 -31.20
CA TYR A 431 4.92 21.79 -30.99
C TYR A 431 4.82 22.86 -32.07
N ARG A 432 3.64 22.98 -32.69
CA ARG A 432 3.32 24.09 -33.58
C ARG A 432 2.88 25.29 -32.74
N GLN A 433 3.54 26.44 -32.91
CA GLN A 433 3.06 27.69 -32.33
C GLN A 433 1.74 28.12 -32.97
N VAL A 434 0.75 28.40 -32.14
CA VAL A 434 -0.59 28.81 -32.57
C VAL A 434 -1.14 29.92 -31.67
N GLU A 435 -2.07 30.69 -32.22
CA GLU A 435 -2.81 31.68 -31.44
C GLU A 435 -3.94 31.02 -30.64
N PHE A 436 -4.19 31.49 -29.41
CA PHE A 436 -5.27 30.98 -28.56
C PHE A 436 -6.63 30.99 -29.29
N ALA A 437 -6.89 32.04 -30.09
CA ALA A 437 -8.11 32.18 -30.87
C ALA A 437 -8.33 31.04 -31.88
N SER A 438 -7.26 30.39 -32.35
CA SER A 438 -7.36 29.29 -33.30
C SER A 438 -7.92 28.00 -32.69
N LEU A 439 -7.89 27.87 -31.35
CA LEU A 439 -8.35 26.69 -30.62
C LEU A 439 -9.85 26.76 -30.25
N LYS A 440 -10.55 27.84 -30.64
CA LYS A 440 -11.96 28.07 -30.35
C LYS A 440 -12.90 27.51 -31.43
N LYS A 441 -14.19 27.41 -31.10
CA LYS A 441 -15.26 26.96 -32.02
C LYS A 441 -15.32 27.84 -33.26
N GLY A 442 -15.32 27.23 -34.44
CA GLY A 442 -15.38 27.92 -35.73
C GLY A 442 -14.03 28.35 -36.30
N ALA A 443 -12.91 28.05 -35.63
CA ALA A 443 -11.55 28.27 -36.13
C ALA A 443 -10.98 27.01 -36.86
N ALA A 444 -9.67 27.01 -37.16
CA ALA A 444 -8.97 25.98 -37.93
C ALA A 444 -9.26 24.54 -37.42
N LYS A 445 -9.29 23.57 -38.35
CA LYS A 445 -9.47 22.15 -38.01
C LYS A 445 -8.16 21.56 -37.50
N TYR A 446 -8.14 21.15 -36.25
CA TYR A 446 -7.09 20.33 -35.65
C TYR A 446 -7.53 18.88 -35.66
N THR A 447 -6.56 17.97 -35.75
CA THR A 447 -6.79 16.53 -35.55
C THR A 447 -6.47 16.17 -34.11
N ASP A 448 -7.19 15.18 -33.55
CA ASP A 448 -6.88 14.63 -32.23
C ASP A 448 -5.39 14.23 -32.16
N GLY A 449 -4.65 14.76 -31.18
CA GLY A 449 -3.22 14.54 -30.99
C GLY A 449 -2.30 15.61 -31.58
N ASP A 450 -2.81 16.59 -32.33
CA ASP A 450 -2.00 17.70 -32.86
C ASP A 450 -1.28 18.43 -31.71
N ALA A 451 0.05 18.52 -31.77
CA ALA A 451 0.87 19.18 -30.76
C ALA A 451 0.94 20.70 -30.98
N VAL A 452 0.52 21.48 -29.98
CA VAL A 452 0.43 22.94 -30.04
C VAL A 452 1.14 23.62 -28.88
N GLU A 453 1.70 24.80 -29.16
CA GLU A 453 2.23 25.74 -28.18
C GLU A 453 1.50 27.08 -28.32
N PHE A 454 1.02 27.65 -27.22
CA PHE A 454 0.30 28.93 -27.22
C PHE A 454 0.35 29.60 -25.84
N LYS A 455 0.04 30.90 -25.78
CA LYS A 455 -0.14 31.61 -24.50
C LYS A 455 -1.59 31.52 -24.01
N ALA A 456 -1.77 31.31 -22.71
CA ALA A 456 -3.08 31.30 -22.05
C ALA A 456 -3.04 31.92 -20.65
N GLY A 457 -4.11 32.58 -20.24
CA GLY A 457 -4.36 32.93 -18.84
C GLY A 457 -4.77 31.71 -18.01
N MET A 458 -4.60 31.79 -16.69
CA MET A 458 -4.89 30.69 -15.77
C MET A 458 -6.26 30.87 -15.11
N GLY A 459 -7.20 29.96 -15.40
CA GLY A 459 -8.55 29.97 -14.84
C GLY A 459 -8.81 28.84 -13.83
N ASP A 460 -10.04 28.74 -13.34
CA ASP A 460 -10.36 27.85 -12.22
C ASP A 460 -10.42 26.36 -12.58
N ASN A 461 -10.29 25.52 -11.56
CA ASN A 461 -10.51 24.08 -11.67
C ASN A 461 -11.96 23.78 -12.05
N LYS A 462 -12.16 22.79 -12.92
CA LYS A 462 -13.48 22.30 -13.32
C LYS A 462 -13.55 20.78 -13.18
N THR A 463 -14.70 20.29 -12.76
CA THR A 463 -14.92 18.86 -12.50
C THR A 463 -15.89 18.22 -13.49
N THR A 464 -16.48 19.02 -14.40
CA THR A 464 -17.63 18.61 -15.22
C THR A 464 -17.27 18.28 -16.67
N TYR A 465 -16.07 18.64 -17.12
CA TYR A 465 -15.68 18.54 -18.53
C TYR A 465 -14.52 17.56 -18.68
N GLU A 466 -14.81 16.34 -19.11
CA GLU A 466 -13.88 15.21 -19.23
C GLU A 466 -13.81 14.71 -20.69
N ILE A 467 -12.64 14.23 -21.09
CA ILE A 467 -12.43 13.50 -22.34
C ILE A 467 -12.11 12.06 -21.94
N GLU A 468 -13.13 11.27 -21.64
CA GLU A 468 -13.01 9.96 -20.94
C GLU A 468 -11.98 9.02 -21.59
N SER A 469 -11.91 8.99 -22.92
CA SER A 469 -10.99 8.13 -23.66
C SER A 469 -9.51 8.55 -23.63
N VAL A 470 -9.19 9.76 -23.18
CA VAL A 470 -7.82 10.33 -23.25
C VAL A 470 -7.38 10.95 -21.93
N ALA A 471 -8.25 11.74 -21.31
CA ALA A 471 -8.00 12.45 -20.07
C ALA A 471 -9.11 12.15 -19.04
N PRO A 472 -9.19 10.90 -18.55
CA PRO A 472 -10.21 10.52 -17.60
C PRO A 472 -10.04 11.29 -16.28
N ARG A 473 -11.15 11.68 -15.65
CA ARG A 473 -11.13 12.51 -14.43
C ARG A 473 -10.47 11.82 -13.24
N SER A 474 -10.43 10.49 -13.27
CA SER A 474 -9.70 9.68 -12.29
C SER A 474 -8.21 10.06 -12.24
N ASP A 475 -7.60 10.38 -13.40
CA ASP A 475 -6.17 10.62 -13.53
C ASP A 475 -5.81 12.08 -13.89
N TYR A 476 -6.75 12.85 -14.44
CA TYR A 476 -6.51 14.22 -14.88
C TYR A 476 -7.28 15.26 -14.05
N GLN A 477 -6.66 16.41 -13.83
CA GLN A 477 -7.30 17.64 -13.36
C GLN A 477 -7.69 18.48 -14.58
N CYS A 478 -8.96 18.84 -14.68
CA CYS A 478 -9.45 19.76 -15.71
C CYS A 478 -9.40 21.21 -15.18
N VAL A 479 -8.80 22.10 -15.96
CA VAL A 479 -8.61 23.52 -15.63
C VAL A 479 -9.09 24.40 -16.77
N GLN A 480 -9.49 25.62 -16.46
CA GLN A 480 -9.77 26.63 -17.47
C GLN A 480 -8.46 27.27 -17.96
N LEU A 481 -8.31 27.32 -19.27
CA LEU A 481 -7.30 28.14 -19.94
C LEU A 481 -8.03 29.35 -20.52
N LEU A 482 -7.64 30.56 -20.10
CA LEU A 482 -8.27 31.81 -20.50
C LEU A 482 -7.53 32.44 -21.68
N ILE A 483 -8.18 33.34 -22.41
CA ILE A 483 -7.46 34.27 -23.30
C ILE A 483 -6.41 35.03 -22.45
N PRO A 484 -5.16 35.16 -22.92
CA PRO A 484 -4.15 36.01 -22.28
C PRO A 484 -4.69 37.41 -21.95
N GLY A 485 -4.48 37.89 -20.71
CA GLY A 485 -4.94 39.21 -20.27
C GLY A 485 -6.42 39.32 -19.88
N SER A 486 -7.23 38.27 -20.05
CA SER A 486 -8.63 38.28 -19.61
C SER A 486 -8.76 38.07 -18.10
N SER A 487 -9.64 38.84 -17.46
CA SER A 487 -9.92 38.77 -16.01
C SER A 487 -11.18 37.99 -15.65
N GLY A 488 -11.88 37.38 -16.62
CA GLY A 488 -13.19 36.76 -16.36
C GLY A 488 -13.51 35.55 -17.24
N PRO A 489 -14.13 34.49 -16.69
CA PRO A 489 -14.45 33.27 -17.42
C PRO A 489 -15.75 33.43 -18.20
N SER A 490 -15.79 34.35 -19.18
CA SER A 490 -16.82 34.30 -20.22
C SER A 490 -16.68 32.98 -20.98
N THR A 491 -17.80 32.32 -21.29
CA THR A 491 -17.79 31.07 -22.06
C THR A 491 -17.23 31.23 -23.49
N ARG A 492 -16.97 32.46 -23.94
CA ARG A 492 -16.29 32.74 -25.22
C ARG A 492 -14.77 32.89 -25.07
N ASP A 493 -14.28 32.96 -23.85
CA ASP A 493 -12.90 33.35 -23.53
C ASP A 493 -12.09 32.23 -22.89
N ILE A 494 -12.61 31.00 -22.92
CA ILE A 494 -11.98 29.85 -22.30
C ILE A 494 -11.87 28.66 -23.27
N ILE A 495 -10.86 27.83 -23.03
CA ILE A 495 -10.80 26.42 -23.44
C ILE A 495 -10.44 25.59 -22.20
N TYR A 496 -10.47 24.26 -22.30
CA TYR A 496 -10.13 23.38 -21.18
C TYR A 496 -8.75 22.76 -21.35
N GLY A 497 -7.95 22.82 -20.28
CA GLY A 497 -6.69 22.11 -20.15
C GLY A 497 -6.85 20.90 -19.24
N TYR A 498 -6.15 19.82 -19.55
CA TYR A 498 -6.15 18.57 -18.82
C TYR A 498 -4.74 18.26 -18.35
N LEU A 499 -4.51 18.38 -17.05
CA LEU A 499 -3.22 18.15 -16.39
C LEU A 499 -3.22 16.75 -15.77
N LEU A 500 -2.29 15.90 -16.19
CA LEU A 500 -2.13 14.57 -15.60
C LEU A 500 -1.67 14.72 -14.14
N LYS A 501 -2.46 14.23 -13.17
CA LYS A 501 -2.17 14.38 -11.74
C LYS A 501 -0.81 13.75 -11.41
N GLY A 502 0.05 14.53 -10.76
CA GLY A 502 1.41 14.13 -10.36
C GLY A 502 2.50 14.35 -11.42
N SER A 503 2.14 14.74 -12.66
CA SER A 503 3.11 15.06 -13.72
C SER A 503 3.86 16.38 -13.47
N PRO A 504 5.01 16.63 -14.14
CA PRO A 504 5.69 17.93 -14.11
C PRO A 504 4.77 19.10 -14.44
N ALA A 505 3.97 18.98 -15.51
CA ALA A 505 3.02 20.01 -15.94
C ALA A 505 1.99 20.33 -14.85
N HIS A 506 1.46 19.32 -14.16
CA HIS A 506 0.55 19.49 -13.04
C HIS A 506 1.22 20.21 -11.86
N LYS A 507 2.42 19.77 -11.46
CA LYS A 507 3.19 20.41 -10.37
C LYS A 507 3.54 21.86 -10.69
N ASP A 508 3.92 22.15 -11.93
CA ASP A 508 4.26 23.49 -12.37
C ASP A 508 3.04 24.39 -12.51
N TRP A 509 1.90 23.86 -12.98
CA TRP A 509 0.62 24.55 -12.94
C TRP A 509 0.29 25.02 -11.52
N GLU A 510 0.29 24.12 -10.53
CA GLU A 510 -0.03 24.45 -9.13
C GLU A 510 0.89 25.57 -8.58
N LYS A 511 2.20 25.50 -8.86
CA LYS A 511 3.17 26.54 -8.46
C LYS A 511 2.89 27.90 -9.12
N LEU A 512 2.57 27.90 -10.42
CA LEU A 512 2.32 29.13 -11.18
C LEU A 512 0.95 29.72 -10.81
N TYR A 513 -0.06 28.87 -10.60
CA TYR A 513 -1.42 29.26 -10.28
C TYR A 513 -1.50 30.04 -8.97
N ALA A 514 -0.72 29.63 -7.95
CA ALA A 514 -0.58 30.35 -6.68
C ALA A 514 -0.09 31.81 -6.84
N LYS A 515 0.51 32.16 -7.99
CA LYS A 515 1.04 33.50 -8.30
C LYS A 515 0.32 34.19 -9.45
N LYS A 516 -0.78 33.62 -9.97
CA LYS A 516 -1.44 34.03 -11.22
C LYS A 516 -1.77 35.53 -11.30
N GLU A 517 -2.36 36.09 -10.23
CA GLU A 517 -2.80 37.49 -10.19
C GLU A 517 -1.65 38.51 -10.16
N LYS A 518 -0.49 38.10 -9.63
CA LYS A 518 0.66 39.00 -9.38
C LYS A 518 1.71 38.94 -10.49
N THR A 519 1.92 37.77 -11.09
CA THR A 519 3.08 37.52 -11.96
C THR A 519 2.68 37.19 -13.40
N TYR A 520 1.51 36.58 -13.61
CA TYR A 520 1.16 35.96 -14.90
C TYR A 520 -0.12 36.57 -15.50
N LYS A 521 -0.29 37.90 -15.36
CA LYS A 521 -1.42 38.63 -15.96
C LYS A 521 -1.48 38.50 -17.47
N ASP A 522 -0.32 38.46 -18.13
CA ASP A 522 -0.19 38.32 -19.58
C ASP A 522 -0.26 36.85 -20.05
N GLY A 523 -0.58 35.94 -19.12
CA GLY A 523 -0.65 34.51 -19.36
C GLY A 523 0.69 33.78 -19.22
N ILE A 524 0.61 32.48 -19.43
CA ILE A 524 1.70 31.51 -19.39
C ILE A 524 1.74 30.75 -20.71
N THR A 525 2.89 30.16 -21.02
CA THR A 525 3.03 29.28 -22.18
C THR A 525 2.49 27.89 -21.82
N ILE A 526 1.58 27.39 -22.64
CA ILE A 526 1.01 26.05 -22.58
C ILE A 526 1.51 25.28 -23.80
N LYS A 527 2.03 24.08 -23.56
CA LYS A 527 2.25 23.09 -24.62
C LYS A 527 1.41 21.86 -24.34
N GLY A 528 0.75 21.34 -25.37
CA GLY A 528 -0.11 20.18 -25.22
C GLY A 528 -0.59 19.63 -26.54
N GLN A 529 -1.44 18.62 -26.46
CA GLN A 529 -2.08 18.02 -27.62
C GLN A 529 -3.56 18.38 -27.64
N VAL A 530 -4.06 18.69 -28.83
CA VAL A 530 -5.46 19.06 -29.06
C VAL A 530 -6.31 17.79 -29.16
N TYR A 531 -7.44 17.74 -28.45
CA TYR A 531 -8.40 16.65 -28.53
C TYR A 531 -9.83 17.18 -28.59
N ASN A 532 -10.65 16.60 -29.46
CA ASN A 532 -12.02 17.02 -29.66
C ASN A 532 -12.97 16.42 -28.61
N PHE A 533 -13.92 17.22 -28.12
CA PHE A 533 -15.04 16.73 -27.32
C PHE A 533 -16.05 16.02 -28.23
N LYS A 534 -15.82 14.73 -28.52
CA LYS A 534 -16.73 13.93 -29.35
C LYS A 534 -18.13 13.91 -28.70
N ASN A 535 -19.15 14.31 -29.47
CA ASN A 535 -20.58 14.18 -29.13
C ASN A 535 -21.11 14.98 -27.92
N GLN A 536 -20.40 16.01 -27.45
CA GLN A 536 -20.94 16.88 -26.40
C GLN A 536 -21.39 18.24 -26.96
N SER A 537 -22.57 18.71 -26.56
CA SER A 537 -23.28 19.91 -27.08
C SER A 537 -22.60 21.26 -26.78
N TYR A 538 -21.29 21.28 -26.55
CA TYR A 538 -20.60 22.40 -25.93
C TYR A 538 -20.10 23.45 -26.95
N PRO A 539 -19.90 24.70 -26.49
CA PRO A 539 -19.36 25.77 -27.32
C PRO A 539 -17.83 25.70 -27.52
N TYR A 540 -17.14 24.62 -27.11
CA TYR A 540 -15.68 24.45 -27.20
C TYR A 540 -15.37 23.19 -28.04
N PRO A 541 -14.70 23.31 -29.20
CA PRO A 541 -14.45 22.16 -30.06
C PRO A 541 -13.32 21.27 -29.54
N TYR A 542 -12.41 21.83 -28.72
CA TYR A 542 -11.21 21.13 -28.29
C TYR A 542 -10.88 21.35 -26.81
N GLY A 543 -10.35 20.32 -26.19
CA GLY A 543 -9.58 20.35 -24.96
C GLY A 543 -8.09 20.14 -25.25
N ILE A 544 -7.24 20.58 -24.34
CA ILE A 544 -5.79 20.47 -24.45
C ILE A 544 -5.29 19.50 -23.38
N VAL A 545 -4.74 18.36 -23.78
CA VAL A 545 -3.97 17.51 -22.87
C VAL A 545 -2.62 18.18 -22.68
N VAL A 546 -2.41 18.76 -21.50
CA VAL A 546 -1.29 19.64 -21.21
C VAL A 546 -0.06 18.82 -20.85
N THR A 547 1.02 19.09 -21.55
CA THR A 547 2.31 18.38 -21.43
C THR A 547 3.41 19.24 -20.81
N GLU A 548 3.34 20.56 -20.99
CA GLU A 548 4.29 21.51 -20.39
C GLU A 548 3.56 22.81 -20.06
N VAL A 549 3.97 23.43 -18.95
CA VAL A 549 3.46 24.71 -18.47
C VAL A 549 4.67 25.56 -18.07
N SER A 550 4.80 26.77 -18.60
CA SER A 550 5.92 27.65 -18.23
C SER A 550 5.53 29.13 -18.17
N GLY A 551 6.10 29.84 -17.20
CA GLY A 551 5.78 31.24 -16.91
C GLY A 551 6.73 32.28 -17.50
N LYS A 552 7.37 32.02 -18.64
CA LYS A 552 8.30 32.99 -19.27
C LYS A 552 7.59 34.09 -20.05
#